data_AF-A0A818D1F4-F1
#
_entry.id   AF-A0A818D1F4-F1
#
_cell.length_a   1.000
_cell.length_b   1.000
_cell.length_c   1.000
_cell.angle_alpha   90.00
_cell.angle_beta   90.00
_cell.angle_gamma   90.00
#
_symmetry.space_group_name_H-M   'P 1'
#
loop_
_entity.id
_entity.type
_entity.pdbx_description
1 polymer ?
#
loop_
_entity_poly.entity_id
_entity_poly.type
_entity_poly.pdbx_seq_one_letter_code
_entity_poly.pdbx_strand_id
1 'polypeptide(L)'
;MKTNLTALFKNRPPWQTREAAQEALEDWNIFLLQPFSMFVYENKKFVKLPDDERGQFYSHDSYLFVARYLLPSEDESMDNSELEDEIKDSDTERIVYFWQGRNANNTAWLSFNFTFKQELIDVLGDFEIIQLIQQQENQRFMAHFNRKFIIHNGKRRTAAQRIQMPIQRVMIVE
;
A
#
# COMPACT_ATOMS: atom_id res chain seq x y z
N MET A 1 17.61 20.11 -15.13
CA MET A 1 16.99 19.22 -14.12
C MET A 1 17.63 19.55 -12.78
N LYS A 2 16.92 20.21 -11.85
CA LYS A 2 17.44 20.54 -10.51
C LYS A 2 17.23 19.32 -9.62
N THR A 3 18.30 18.58 -9.33
CA THR A 3 18.26 17.45 -8.39
C THR A 3 18.32 17.99 -6.97
N ASN A 4 17.34 17.63 -6.13
CA ASN A 4 17.35 17.99 -4.71
C ASN A 4 18.38 17.11 -3.98
N LEU A 5 19.50 17.71 -3.56
CA LEU A 5 20.59 17.00 -2.87
C LEU A 5 20.45 16.98 -1.34
N THR A 6 19.40 17.59 -0.79
CA THR A 6 19.21 17.72 0.67
C THR A 6 19.16 16.35 1.36
N ALA A 7 18.68 15.32 0.66
CA ALA A 7 18.65 13.95 1.16
C ALA A 7 20.04 13.35 1.45
N LEU A 8 21.09 13.77 0.72
CA LEU A 8 22.46 13.27 0.93
C LEU A 8 23.07 13.76 2.25
N PHE A 9 22.55 14.85 2.80
CA PHE A 9 23.07 15.50 4.01
C PHE A 9 22.16 15.30 5.23
N LYS A 10 21.05 14.58 5.09
CA LYS A 10 20.26 14.17 6.26
C LYS A 10 21.02 13.11 7.03
N ASN A 11 21.18 13.31 8.33
CA ASN A 11 21.74 12.27 9.20
C ASN A 11 20.90 10.99 9.06
N ARG A 12 21.58 9.85 9.04
CA ARG A 12 20.91 8.56 9.08
C ARG A 12 20.07 8.50 10.36
N PRO A 13 18.76 8.18 10.28
CA PRO A 13 17.95 7.99 11.48
C PRO A 13 18.54 6.86 12.33
N PRO A 14 18.50 7.00 13.67
CA PRO A 14 19.01 5.96 14.56
C PRO A 14 18.21 4.67 14.38
N TRP A 15 18.84 3.55 14.72
CA TRP A 15 18.14 2.27 14.80
C TRP A 15 17.02 2.37 15.83
N GLN A 16 15.79 2.06 15.43
CA GLN A 16 14.66 2.02 16.34
C GLN A 16 14.60 0.67 17.07
N THR A 17 14.21 0.71 18.35
CA THR A 17 13.89 -0.50 19.10
C THR A 17 12.60 -1.12 18.58
N ARG A 18 12.37 -2.39 18.91
CA ARG A 18 11.17 -3.11 18.46
C ARG A 18 9.89 -2.49 19.05
N GLU A 19 9.98 -1.96 20.25
CA GLU A 19 8.90 -1.31 20.99
C GLU A 19 8.56 0.03 20.34
N ALA A 20 9.55 0.90 20.11
CA ALA A 20 9.34 2.18 19.44
C ALA A 20 8.81 2.01 18.00
N ALA A 21 9.27 0.97 17.29
CA ALA A 21 8.74 0.65 15.97
C ALA A 21 7.30 0.10 16.02
N GLN A 22 6.85 -0.44 17.14
CA GLN A 22 5.46 -0.91 17.34
C GLN A 22 4.55 0.28 17.62
N GLU A 23 4.97 1.17 18.51
CA GLU A 23 4.27 2.41 18.85
C GLU A 23 4.05 3.27 17.60
N ALA A 24 5.11 3.55 16.83
CA ALA A 24 4.99 4.29 15.58
C ALA A 24 4.05 3.61 14.57
N LEU A 25 4.01 2.28 14.56
CA LEU A 25 3.10 1.50 13.72
C LEU A 25 1.64 1.73 14.11
N GLU A 26 1.36 1.70 15.42
CA GLU A 26 0.05 1.96 15.98
C GLU A 26 -0.36 3.41 15.71
N ASP A 27 0.51 4.38 15.98
CA ASP A 27 0.27 5.80 15.74
C ASP A 27 -0.17 6.10 14.29
N TRP A 28 0.53 5.52 13.30
CA TRP A 28 0.18 5.70 11.89
C TRP A 28 -1.11 4.98 11.49
N ASN A 29 -1.48 3.92 12.20
CA ASN A 29 -2.64 3.10 11.91
C ASN A 29 -3.91 3.53 12.67
N ILE A 30 -3.80 4.35 13.75
CA ILE A 30 -4.94 4.81 14.56
C ILE A 30 -6.07 5.39 13.70
N PHE A 31 -5.73 6.18 12.69
CA PHE A 31 -6.70 6.85 11.84
C PHE A 31 -7.07 6.05 10.58
N LEU A 32 -6.41 4.93 10.29
CA LEU A 32 -6.64 4.17 9.07
C LEU A 32 -7.94 3.35 9.19
N LEU A 33 -8.93 3.69 8.38
CA LEU A 33 -10.19 2.97 8.31
C LEU A 33 -10.03 1.69 7.49
N GLN A 34 -10.31 0.53 8.11
CA GLN A 34 -10.33 -0.77 7.45
C GLN A 34 -11.75 -1.10 6.96
N PRO A 35 -11.90 -1.86 5.85
CA PRO A 35 -10.85 -2.53 5.08
C PRO A 35 -10.26 -1.66 3.95
N PHE A 36 -8.93 -1.68 3.78
CA PHE A 36 -8.30 -1.13 2.57
C PHE A 36 -8.31 -2.11 1.40
N SER A 37 -8.24 -1.58 0.18
CA SER A 37 -8.16 -2.36 -1.07
C SER A 37 -6.81 -2.21 -1.74
N MET A 38 -6.26 -3.32 -2.22
CA MET A 38 -5.00 -3.36 -2.94
C MET A 38 -5.22 -3.96 -4.33
N PHE A 39 -4.55 -3.39 -5.34
CA PHE A 39 -4.61 -3.84 -6.73
C PHE A 39 -3.20 -4.03 -7.27
N VAL A 40 -3.06 -4.91 -8.25
CA VAL A 40 -1.81 -5.16 -8.97
C VAL A 40 -2.02 -4.95 -10.46
N TYR A 41 -1.03 -4.38 -11.13
CA TYR A 41 -1.07 -4.19 -12.57
C TYR A 41 -0.62 -5.47 -13.29
N GLU A 42 -1.57 -6.15 -13.94
CA GLU A 42 -1.31 -7.38 -14.67
C GLU A 42 -2.13 -7.44 -15.97
N ASN A 43 -1.53 -8.00 -17.03
CA ASN A 43 -2.19 -8.14 -18.34
C ASN A 43 -2.84 -6.84 -18.86
N LYS A 44 -2.16 -5.71 -18.67
CA LYS A 44 -2.59 -4.35 -19.07
C LYS A 44 -3.78 -3.78 -18.30
N LYS A 45 -4.16 -4.35 -17.16
CA LYS A 45 -5.26 -3.87 -16.32
C LYS A 45 -4.91 -3.96 -14.84
N PHE A 46 -5.61 -3.21 -14.01
CA PHE A 46 -5.54 -3.37 -12.56
C PHE A 46 -6.52 -4.45 -12.12
N VAL A 47 -6.05 -5.38 -11.30
CA VAL A 47 -6.85 -6.47 -10.73
C VAL A 47 -6.69 -6.43 -9.22
N LYS A 48 -7.76 -6.73 -8.49
CA LYS A 48 -7.72 -6.80 -7.02
C LYS A 48 -6.70 -7.86 -6.59
N LEU A 49 -5.78 -7.46 -5.71
CA LEU A 49 -4.79 -8.36 -5.14
C LEU A 49 -5.47 -9.26 -4.10
N PRO A 50 -5.23 -10.58 -4.11
CA PRO A 50 -5.69 -11.48 -3.06
C PRO A 50 -5.19 -11.07 -1.67
N ASP A 51 -6.01 -11.31 -0.64
CA ASP A 51 -5.74 -10.84 0.71
C ASP A 51 -4.56 -11.55 1.39
N ASP A 52 -4.30 -12.80 0.99
CA ASP A 52 -3.16 -13.61 1.42
C ASP A 52 -1.81 -13.07 0.91
N GLU A 53 -1.83 -12.27 -0.15
CA GLU A 53 -0.64 -11.70 -0.77
C GLU A 53 -0.36 -10.26 -0.29
N ARG A 54 -1.19 -9.71 0.59
CA ARG A 54 -1.00 -8.35 1.12
C ARG A 54 0.36 -8.23 1.80
N GLY A 55 1.06 -7.15 1.50
CA GLY A 55 2.43 -6.91 1.98
C GLY A 55 3.52 -7.58 1.14
N GLN A 56 3.18 -8.45 0.18
CA GLN A 56 4.15 -9.07 -0.72
C GLN A 56 4.27 -8.27 -2.02
N PHE A 57 5.35 -7.51 -2.16
CA PHE A 57 5.64 -6.68 -3.32
C PHE A 57 6.69 -7.34 -4.21
N TYR A 58 6.63 -7.10 -5.52
CA TYR A 58 7.59 -7.65 -6.49
C TYR A 58 8.26 -6.53 -7.28
N SER A 59 9.59 -6.60 -7.42
CA SER A 59 10.41 -5.53 -8.00
C SER A 59 10.09 -5.20 -9.46
N HIS A 60 9.42 -6.10 -10.20
CA HIS A 60 9.05 -5.90 -11.61
C HIS A 60 7.59 -5.49 -11.81
N ASP A 61 6.82 -5.37 -10.73
CA ASP A 61 5.39 -5.05 -10.80
C ASP A 61 5.07 -3.70 -10.15
N SER A 62 3.86 -3.21 -10.42
CA SER A 62 3.32 -2.00 -9.83
C SER A 62 2.00 -2.32 -9.14
N TYR A 63 1.75 -1.63 -8.04
CA TYR A 63 0.60 -1.87 -7.17
C TYR A 63 -0.12 -0.56 -6.86
N LEU A 64 -1.42 -0.66 -6.60
CA LEU A 64 -2.22 0.41 -6.03
C LEU A 64 -2.66 -0.01 -4.64
N PHE A 65 -2.63 0.93 -3.71
CA PHE A 65 -3.15 0.74 -2.37
C PHE A 65 -4.07 1.93 -2.05
N VAL A 66 -5.33 1.63 -1.81
CA VAL A 66 -6.38 2.62 -1.52
C VAL A 66 -6.61 2.66 -0.02
N ALA A 67 -6.32 3.80 0.59
CA ALA A 67 -6.49 4.04 2.02
C ALA A 67 -7.51 5.15 2.26
N ARG A 68 -8.32 4.97 3.30
CA ARG A 68 -9.21 5.99 3.84
C ARG A 68 -8.79 6.27 5.28
N TYR A 69 -8.57 7.53 5.62
CA TYR A 69 -8.20 7.96 6.96
C TYR A 69 -9.30 8.80 7.57
N LEU A 70 -9.54 8.64 8.86
CA LEU A 70 -10.36 9.54 9.65
C LEU A 70 -9.55 10.81 9.96
N LEU A 71 -10.10 11.98 9.63
CA LEU A 71 -9.51 13.25 10.03
C LEU A 71 -9.78 13.48 11.52
N PRO A 72 -8.81 13.98 12.30
CA PRO A 72 -9.06 14.37 13.68
C PRO A 72 -10.13 15.46 13.72
N SER A 73 -11.25 15.22 14.41
CA SER A 73 -12.26 16.24 14.70
C SER A 73 -11.78 17.15 15.83
N GLU A 74 -12.10 18.44 15.77
CA GLU A 74 -11.78 19.41 16.84
C GLU A 74 -12.58 19.16 18.14
N ASP A 75 -13.65 18.35 18.07
CA ASP A 75 -14.49 17.98 19.22
C ASP A 75 -14.01 16.68 19.87
N GLU A 76 -13.22 16.77 20.93
CA GLU A 76 -12.64 15.64 21.68
C GLU A 76 -13.64 14.88 22.59
N SER A 77 -14.95 15.00 22.39
CA SER A 77 -15.97 14.53 23.36
C SER A 77 -16.80 13.30 22.95
N MET A 78 -16.55 12.67 21.81
CA MET A 78 -17.29 11.48 21.38
C MET A 78 -16.62 10.17 21.84
N ASP A 79 -17.37 9.38 22.61
CA ASP A 79 -16.98 8.04 23.05
C ASP A 79 -16.76 7.11 21.84
N ASN A 80 -15.71 6.28 21.90
CA ASN A 80 -15.10 5.61 20.75
C ASN A 80 -15.96 4.49 20.14
N SER A 81 -17.10 4.17 20.76
CA SER A 81 -17.95 3.01 20.41
C SER A 81 -19.15 3.32 19.52
N GLU A 82 -19.50 4.60 19.27
CA GLU A 82 -20.64 4.98 18.40
C GLU A 82 -20.21 5.62 17.07
N LEU A 83 -18.90 5.80 16.85
CA LEU A 83 -18.35 6.50 15.67
C LEU A 83 -18.32 5.68 14.38
N GLU A 84 -18.42 4.33 14.44
CA GLU A 84 -18.28 3.50 13.24
C GLU A 84 -19.44 3.66 12.24
N ASP A 85 -20.65 3.97 12.73
CA ASP A 85 -21.86 4.09 11.91
C ASP A 85 -22.13 5.53 11.41
N GLU A 86 -21.39 6.54 11.91
CA GLU A 86 -21.58 7.96 11.58
C GLU A 86 -20.33 8.67 11.01
N ILE A 87 -19.35 7.93 10.46
CA ILE A 87 -18.22 8.57 9.76
C ILE A 87 -18.74 9.26 8.49
N LYS A 88 -18.88 10.59 8.54
CA LYS A 88 -19.25 11.40 7.38
C LYS A 88 -18.11 11.40 6.38
N ASP A 89 -18.47 11.49 5.11
CA ASP A 89 -17.49 11.52 4.03
C ASP A 89 -16.56 12.73 4.11
N SER A 90 -17.07 13.85 4.63
CA SER A 90 -16.32 15.09 4.88
C SER A 90 -15.17 14.92 5.86
N ASP A 91 -15.28 13.94 6.75
CA ASP A 91 -14.36 13.75 7.87
C ASP A 91 -13.31 12.70 7.49
N THR A 92 -13.21 12.34 6.21
CA THR A 92 -12.27 11.34 5.72
C THR A 92 -11.34 11.86 4.63
N GLU A 93 -10.07 11.51 4.75
CA GLU A 93 -9.06 11.70 3.71
C GLU A 93 -8.89 10.41 2.92
N ARG A 94 -8.91 10.49 1.58
CA ARG A 94 -8.69 9.34 0.69
C ARG A 94 -7.37 9.48 -0.04
N ILE A 95 -6.53 8.46 0.08
CA ILE A 95 -5.22 8.43 -0.57
C ILE A 95 -5.08 7.15 -1.38
N VAL A 96 -4.70 7.29 -2.65
CA VAL A 96 -4.29 6.20 -3.53
C VAL A 96 -2.77 6.22 -3.66
N TYR A 97 -2.12 5.24 -3.03
CA TYR A 97 -0.69 5.04 -3.17
C TYR A 97 -0.41 4.22 -4.43
N PHE A 98 0.35 4.79 -5.36
CA PHE A 98 0.87 4.10 -6.52
C PHE A 98 2.29 3.63 -6.24
N TRP A 99 2.48 2.35 -5.95
CA TRP A 99 3.81 1.79 -5.73
C TRP A 99 4.39 1.22 -7.03
N GLN A 100 5.63 1.59 -7.34
CA GLN A 100 6.35 1.13 -8.53
C GLN A 100 7.64 0.40 -8.14
N GLY A 101 7.73 -0.88 -8.54
CA GLY A 101 8.94 -1.67 -8.42
C GLY A 101 10.10 -1.05 -9.21
N ARG A 102 11.32 -1.22 -8.72
CA ARG A 102 12.54 -0.67 -9.34
C ARG A 102 12.71 -1.10 -10.80
N ASN A 103 12.25 -2.30 -11.13
CA ASN A 103 12.36 -2.91 -12.45
C ASN A 103 10.99 -2.94 -13.18
N ALA A 104 9.97 -2.27 -12.64
CA ALA A 104 8.64 -2.22 -13.22
C ALA A 104 8.57 -1.18 -14.36
N ASN A 105 7.80 -1.50 -15.39
CA ASN A 105 7.62 -0.62 -16.54
C ASN A 105 6.65 0.53 -16.23
N ASN A 106 6.85 1.69 -16.86
CA ASN A 106 5.99 2.87 -16.76
C ASN A 106 4.58 2.67 -17.34
N THR A 107 4.31 1.56 -18.04
CA THR A 107 2.97 1.26 -18.58
C THR A 107 1.89 1.24 -17.50
N ALA A 108 2.22 0.76 -16.29
CA ALA A 108 1.26 0.75 -15.19
C ALA A 108 0.79 2.16 -14.80
N TRP A 109 1.72 3.12 -14.73
CA TRP A 109 1.41 4.51 -14.40
C TRP A 109 0.56 5.19 -15.49
N LEU A 110 0.85 4.89 -16.75
CA LEU A 110 0.06 5.39 -17.87
C LEU A 110 -1.35 4.79 -17.86
N SER A 111 -1.48 3.47 -17.73
CA SER A 111 -2.78 2.79 -17.63
C SER A 111 -3.59 3.27 -16.43
N PHE A 112 -2.94 3.60 -15.32
CA PHE A 112 -3.60 4.18 -14.17
C PHE A 112 -4.20 5.55 -14.53
N ASN A 113 -3.39 6.49 -14.99
CA ASN A 113 -3.86 7.86 -15.27
C ASN A 113 -4.90 7.94 -16.39
N PHE A 114 -4.80 7.12 -17.43
CA PHE A 114 -5.67 7.21 -18.60
C PHE A 114 -6.93 6.34 -18.52
N THR A 115 -6.99 5.36 -17.62
CA THR A 115 -8.12 4.40 -17.58
C THR A 115 -8.61 4.22 -16.16
N PHE A 116 -7.77 3.67 -15.28
CA PHE A 116 -8.24 3.22 -13.97
C PHE A 116 -8.54 4.37 -12.98
N LYS A 117 -7.92 5.54 -13.16
CA LYS A 117 -8.13 6.70 -12.30
C LYS A 117 -9.59 7.14 -12.32
N GLN A 118 -10.23 7.21 -13.48
CA GLN A 118 -11.63 7.62 -13.57
C GLN A 118 -12.55 6.59 -12.93
N GLU A 119 -12.30 5.29 -13.15
CA GLU A 119 -13.04 4.20 -12.49
C GLU A 119 -12.97 4.30 -10.97
N LEU A 120 -11.80 4.67 -10.42
CA LEU A 120 -11.66 4.90 -8.97
C LEU A 120 -12.39 6.16 -8.51
N ILE A 121 -12.37 7.26 -9.28
CA ILE A 121 -13.08 8.50 -8.91
C ILE A 121 -14.58 8.26 -8.87
N ASP A 122 -15.12 7.48 -9.81
CA ASP A 122 -16.54 7.18 -9.87
C ASP A 122 -17.00 6.34 -8.65
N VAL A 123 -16.11 5.54 -8.06
CA VAL A 123 -16.39 4.67 -6.90
C VAL A 123 -16.07 5.34 -5.55
N LEU A 124 -14.94 6.03 -5.47
CA LEU A 124 -14.38 6.57 -4.22
C LEU A 124 -14.59 8.08 -4.07
N GLY A 125 -15.00 8.80 -5.12
CA GLY A 125 -14.95 10.25 -5.15
C GLY A 125 -13.52 10.79 -5.35
N ASP A 126 -13.27 12.01 -4.88
CA ASP A 126 -11.94 12.62 -5.00
C ASP A 126 -10.92 11.98 -4.06
N PHE A 127 -9.66 11.90 -4.49
CA PHE A 127 -8.57 11.32 -3.72
C PHE A 127 -7.21 11.90 -4.11
N GLU A 128 -6.30 11.93 -3.13
CA GLU A 128 -4.89 12.26 -3.38
C GLU A 128 -4.15 11.06 -3.97
N ILE A 129 -3.22 11.30 -4.89
CA ILE A 129 -2.34 10.26 -5.44
C ILE A 129 -0.92 10.47 -4.92
N ILE A 130 -0.38 9.47 -4.22
CA ILE A 130 1.02 9.45 -3.78
C ILE A 130 1.78 8.40 -4.58
N GLN A 131 2.72 8.83 -5.41
CA GLN A 131 3.61 7.90 -6.12
C GLN A 131 4.78 7.49 -5.23
N LEU A 132 4.92 6.19 -5.01
CA LEU A 132 5.99 5.57 -4.23
C LEU A 132 6.89 4.75 -5.16
N ILE A 133 8.19 4.99 -5.08
CA ILE A 133 9.21 4.22 -5.79
C ILE A 133 9.81 3.22 -4.81
N GLN A 134 10.11 2.00 -5.27
CA GLN A 134 10.78 0.98 -4.46
C GLN A 134 11.98 1.56 -3.69
N GLN A 135 12.04 1.32 -2.37
CA GLN A 135 13.04 1.85 -1.42
C GLN A 135 12.96 3.36 -1.13
N GLN A 136 11.92 4.06 -1.60
CA GLN A 136 11.62 5.44 -1.26
C GLN A 136 10.22 5.56 -0.62
N GLU A 137 9.70 4.48 -0.06
CA GLU A 137 8.43 4.45 0.64
C GLU A 137 8.47 5.26 1.94
N ASN A 138 7.36 5.91 2.28
CA ASN A 138 7.23 6.61 3.55
C ASN A 138 6.80 5.66 4.67
N GLN A 139 7.06 6.07 5.92
CA GLN A 139 6.75 5.27 7.11
C GLN A 139 5.24 5.02 7.27
N ARG A 140 4.40 6.03 6.95
CA ARG A 140 2.92 5.92 6.99
C ARG A 140 2.45 4.73 6.15
N PHE A 141 2.84 4.66 4.88
CA PHE A 141 2.50 3.58 3.98
C PHE A 141 3.01 2.21 4.48
N MET A 142 4.26 2.15 4.92
CA MET A 142 4.85 0.91 5.43
C MET A 142 4.14 0.38 6.69
N ALA A 143 3.60 1.28 7.53
CA ALA A 143 2.92 0.93 8.76
C ALA A 143 1.68 0.05 8.53
N HIS A 144 1.00 0.22 7.40
CA HIS A 144 -0.25 -0.47 7.11
C HIS A 144 -0.10 -1.99 6.88
N PHE A 145 1.14 -2.46 6.71
CA PHE A 145 1.42 -3.87 6.47
C PHE A 145 1.85 -4.64 7.72
N ASN A 146 1.82 -4.03 8.91
CA ASN A 146 2.11 -4.70 10.20
C ASN A 146 3.39 -5.55 10.17
N ARG A 147 4.50 -4.95 9.68
CA ARG A 147 5.82 -5.61 9.52
C ARG A 147 5.87 -6.73 8.47
N LYS A 148 4.83 -6.88 7.65
CA LYS A 148 4.78 -7.85 6.54
C LYS A 148 5.08 -7.21 5.18
N PHE A 149 5.64 -6.00 5.15
CA PHE A 149 6.10 -5.36 3.91
C PHE A 149 7.40 -6.03 3.44
N ILE A 150 7.28 -6.92 2.46
CA ILE A 150 8.39 -7.70 1.91
C ILE A 150 8.46 -7.44 0.40
N ILE A 151 9.66 -7.08 -0.08
CA ILE A 151 9.92 -6.90 -1.51
C ILE A 151 10.70 -8.10 -2.03
N HIS A 152 10.07 -8.85 -2.93
CA HIS A 152 10.67 -9.95 -3.67
C HIS A 152 11.32 -9.44 -4.95
N ASN A 153 12.43 -10.06 -5.33
CA ASN A 153 13.00 -9.81 -6.64
C ASN A 153 12.28 -10.65 -7.71
N GLY A 154 11.97 -10.04 -8.84
CA GLY A 154 11.30 -10.70 -9.97
C GLY A 154 9.87 -10.21 -10.14
N LYS A 155 9.08 -11.04 -10.85
CA LYS A 155 7.68 -10.78 -11.16
C LYS A 155 6.77 -11.66 -10.30
N ARG A 156 5.66 -11.11 -9.84
CA ARG A 156 4.61 -11.83 -9.14
C ARG A 156 4.09 -12.97 -10.02
N ARG A 157 3.98 -14.15 -9.42
CA ARG A 157 3.29 -15.27 -10.07
C ARG A 157 1.79 -15.07 -9.97
N THR A 158 1.11 -15.10 -11.11
CA THR A 158 -0.36 -15.04 -11.17
C THR A 158 -0.97 -16.33 -10.61
N ALA A 159 -2.25 -16.28 -10.23
CA ALA A 159 -2.97 -17.47 -9.74
C ALA A 159 -2.91 -18.64 -10.75
N ALA A 160 -3.06 -18.34 -12.05
CA ALA A 160 -2.93 -19.34 -13.11
C ALA A 160 -1.54 -20.00 -13.14
N GLN A 161 -0.48 -19.22 -12.93
CA GLN A 161 0.89 -19.74 -12.90
C GLN A 161 1.17 -20.61 -11.66
N ARG A 162 0.50 -20.36 -10.54
CA ARG A 162 0.63 -21.18 -9.32
C ARG A 162 0.00 -22.57 -9.49
N ILE A 163 -1.14 -22.66 -10.17
CA ILE A 163 -1.86 -23.92 -10.41
C ILE A 163 -1.09 -24.85 -11.36
N GLN A 164 -0.29 -24.29 -12.28
CA GLN A 164 0.49 -25.06 -13.26
C GLN A 164 1.71 -25.79 -12.65
N MET A 165 2.07 -25.52 -11.39
CA MET A 165 3.20 -26.19 -10.77
C MET A 165 2.82 -27.64 -10.40
N PRO A 166 3.64 -28.65 -10.77
CA PRO A 166 3.43 -29.99 -10.26
C PRO A 166 3.60 -29.93 -8.74
N ILE A 167 2.65 -30.53 -8.02
CA ILE A 167 2.73 -30.78 -6.59
C ILE A 167 3.92 -31.73 -6.38
N GLN A 168 5.13 -31.19 -6.24
CA GLN A 168 6.26 -32.00 -5.80
C GLN A 168 6.00 -32.33 -4.33
N ARG A 169 5.63 -33.60 -4.14
CA ARG A 169 5.43 -34.30 -2.87
C ARG A 169 6.35 -33.74 -1.78
N VAL A 170 5.73 -33.25 -0.71
CA VAL A 170 6.35 -33.22 0.61
C VAL A 170 6.59 -34.70 0.99
N MET A 171 7.70 -35.26 0.55
CA MET A 171 8.25 -36.48 1.12
C MET A 171 8.95 -36.05 2.40
N ILE A 172 8.21 -36.09 3.52
CA ILE A 172 8.84 -36.29 4.82
C ILE A 172 9.41 -37.70 4.74
N VAL A 173 10.73 -37.80 4.60
CA VAL A 173 11.44 -39.04 4.85
C VAL A 173 11.59 -39.12 6.37
N GLU A 174 11.17 -40.27 6.92
CA GLU A 174 11.21 -40.64 8.34
C GLU A 174 12.60 -40.47 8.98
#